data_AF-A0AAJ1ZPH1-F1
#
_entry.id   AF-A0AAJ1ZPH1-F1
#
_cell.length_a   1.000
_cell.length_b   1.000
_cell.length_c   1.000
_cell.angle_alpha   90.00
_cell.angle_beta   90.00
_cell.angle_gamma   90.00
#
_symmetry.space_group_name_H-M   'P 1'
#
loop_
_entity.id
_entity.type
_entity.pdbx_description
1 polymer ?
#
loop_
_entity_poly.entity_id
_entity_poly.type
_entity_poly.pdbx_seq_one_letter_code
_entity_poly.pdbx_strand_id
1 'polypeptide(L)'
;MLDDGRVYSLYSVAGNSSIIAGGVIGTVTSSNGTLSNGSGYDYNLEGQGVNSVTLSGTYAAKASATTSIQYSNGSKVTFTGKYDASYDTTPTQATVTGTFKGESVTTYGTDPSVTMTADANGAITGTGTGCSFTGSIKPHASGNVYDVTINFGTGACAYPNTSATGVAVTDGTAMRAELQTPSKAGVLFLGTKQ
;
A
#
# COMPACT_ATOMS: atom_id res chain seq x y z
N MET A 1 10.00 2.92 -1.40
CA MET A 1 10.42 2.50 -2.76
C MET A 1 11.08 1.16 -2.61
N LEU A 2 10.79 0.22 -3.51
CA LEU A 2 11.33 -1.14 -3.49
C LEU A 2 12.45 -1.28 -4.53
N ASP A 3 13.19 -2.39 -4.46
CA ASP A 3 14.30 -2.72 -5.36
C ASP A 3 13.86 -2.91 -6.82
N ASP A 4 12.61 -3.31 -7.04
CA ASP A 4 12.01 -3.47 -8.37
C ASP A 4 11.43 -2.17 -8.96
N GLY A 5 11.66 -1.03 -8.29
CA GLY A 5 11.21 0.28 -8.74
C GLY A 5 9.76 0.61 -8.37
N ARG A 6 9.03 -0.29 -7.69
CA ARG A 6 7.69 0.05 -7.16
C ARG A 6 7.77 1.11 -6.06
N VAL A 7 6.78 1.99 -6.04
CA VAL A 7 6.62 3.06 -5.05
C VAL A 7 5.24 2.95 -4.44
N TYR A 8 5.21 2.99 -3.11
CA TYR A 8 4.01 3.05 -2.28
C TYR A 8 4.21 4.20 -1.31
N SER A 9 3.17 5.01 -1.11
CA SER A 9 3.23 6.18 -0.25
C SER A 9 1.85 6.48 0.29
N LEU A 10 1.67 6.36 1.60
CA LEU A 10 0.47 6.77 2.31
C LEU A 10 0.58 8.23 2.73
N TYR A 11 -0.51 8.98 2.66
CA TYR A 11 -0.56 10.36 3.16
C TYR A 11 -1.83 10.61 3.97
N SER A 12 -1.73 11.58 4.87
CA SER A 12 -2.81 11.98 5.79
C SER A 12 -3.48 13.26 5.32
N VAL A 13 -4.63 13.55 5.93
CA VAL A 13 -5.30 14.85 5.76
C VAL A 13 -4.35 15.97 6.17
N ALA A 14 -4.39 17.08 5.44
CA ALA A 14 -3.56 18.24 5.73
C ALA A 14 -3.80 18.73 7.17
N GLY A 15 -2.74 18.81 7.97
CA GLY A 15 -2.81 19.22 9.38
C GLY A 15 -3.34 18.16 10.35
N ASN A 16 -3.68 16.95 9.89
CA ASN A 16 -4.13 15.85 10.75
C ASN A 16 -3.54 14.51 10.33
N SER A 17 -2.44 14.10 10.97
CA SER A 17 -1.74 12.84 10.72
C SER A 17 -2.50 11.59 11.16
N SER A 18 -3.60 11.73 11.91
CA SER A 18 -4.40 10.60 12.40
C SER A 18 -5.44 10.12 11.41
N ILE A 19 -5.71 10.88 10.34
CA ILE A 19 -6.70 10.54 9.31
C ILE A 19 -5.97 10.34 8.00
N ILE A 20 -6.15 9.18 7.38
CA ILE A 20 -5.57 8.89 6.07
C ILE A 20 -6.38 9.60 4.99
N ALA A 21 -5.69 10.36 4.14
CA ALA A 21 -6.28 11.06 3.01
C ALA A 21 -6.09 10.31 1.69
N GLY A 22 -5.14 9.38 1.63
CA GLY A 22 -4.95 8.56 0.43
C GLY A 22 -3.59 7.89 0.38
N GLY A 23 -3.28 7.36 -0.80
CA GLY A 23 -1.98 6.79 -1.08
C GLY A 23 -1.64 6.81 -2.56
N VAL A 24 -0.35 6.75 -2.87
CA VAL A 24 0.17 6.74 -4.23
C VAL A 24 0.86 5.41 -4.47
N ILE A 25 0.40 4.70 -5.51
CA ILE A 25 1.04 3.46 -5.98
C ILE A 25 1.54 3.70 -7.40
N GLY A 26 2.83 3.45 -7.62
CA GLY A 26 3.45 3.67 -8.91
C GLY A 26 4.77 2.93 -9.09
N THR A 27 5.49 3.32 -10.13
CA THR A 27 6.83 2.84 -10.44
C THR A 27 7.74 4.01 -10.77
N VAL A 28 9.04 3.83 -10.56
CA VAL A 28 10.11 4.76 -10.93
C VAL A 28 11.32 3.97 -11.40
N THR A 29 12.13 4.58 -12.26
CA THR A 29 13.52 4.15 -12.49
C THR A 29 14.41 4.91 -11.51
N SER A 30 15.20 4.19 -10.71
CA SER A 30 16.17 4.80 -9.80
C SER A 30 17.59 4.58 -10.33
N SER A 31 18.36 5.65 -10.50
CA SER A 31 19.75 5.56 -10.97
C SER A 31 20.52 6.83 -10.61
N ASN A 32 21.75 6.67 -10.13
CA ASN A 32 22.68 7.78 -9.84
C ASN A 32 22.04 8.92 -9.03
N GLY A 33 21.28 8.58 -7.98
CA GLY A 33 20.61 9.56 -7.12
C GLY A 33 19.40 10.27 -7.73
N THR A 34 18.91 9.81 -8.89
CA THR A 34 17.73 10.38 -9.59
C THR A 34 16.61 9.35 -9.69
N LEU A 35 15.38 9.83 -9.56
CA LEU A 35 14.14 9.08 -9.85
C LEU A 35 13.54 9.64 -11.13
N SER A 36 13.42 8.80 -12.16
CA SER A 36 12.95 9.18 -13.50
C SER A 36 11.92 8.17 -14.04
N ASN A 37 11.29 8.54 -15.16
CA ASN A 37 10.29 7.71 -15.87
C ASN A 37 9.17 7.18 -14.96
N GLY A 38 8.81 7.97 -13.95
CA GLY A 38 7.89 7.52 -12.93
C GLY A 38 6.44 7.75 -13.32
N SER A 39 5.58 6.79 -13.03
CA SER A 39 4.15 6.87 -13.28
C SER A 39 3.37 6.11 -12.20
N GLY A 40 2.13 6.48 -11.98
CA GLY A 40 1.30 5.79 -10.99
C GLY A 40 -0.10 6.36 -10.88
N TYR A 41 -0.76 5.98 -9.79
CA TYR A 41 -2.09 6.43 -9.43
C TYR A 41 -2.09 6.92 -7.98
N ASP A 42 -2.67 8.09 -7.78
CA ASP A 42 -3.03 8.62 -6.48
C ASP A 42 -4.49 8.26 -6.17
N TYR A 43 -4.69 7.55 -5.07
CA TYR A 43 -5.98 7.13 -4.54
C TYR A 43 -6.40 8.13 -3.47
N ASN A 44 -7.07 9.19 -3.89
CA ASN A 44 -7.52 10.24 -2.99
C ASN A 44 -8.86 9.84 -2.34
N LEU A 45 -8.82 9.73 -1.01
CA LEU A 45 -9.96 9.37 -0.16
C LEU A 45 -10.74 10.62 0.32
N GLU A 46 -10.29 11.81 -0.04
CA GLU A 46 -10.93 13.10 0.26
C GLU A 46 -11.96 13.52 -0.81
N GLY A 47 -12.30 12.61 -1.73
CA GLY A 47 -13.36 12.79 -2.72
C GLY A 47 -12.90 13.10 -4.14
N GLN A 48 -11.59 13.17 -4.41
CA GLN A 48 -11.08 13.36 -5.78
C GLN A 48 -10.95 12.05 -6.57
N GLY A 49 -11.15 10.90 -5.92
CA GLY A 49 -11.10 9.60 -6.58
C GLY A 49 -9.68 9.20 -6.99
N VAL A 50 -9.57 8.52 -8.15
CA VAL A 50 -8.31 7.99 -8.66
C VAL A 50 -7.71 8.94 -9.69
N ASN A 51 -6.49 9.41 -9.44
CA ASN A 51 -5.78 10.36 -10.31
C ASN A 51 -4.51 9.73 -10.87
N SER A 52 -4.36 9.73 -12.20
CA SER A 52 -3.09 9.37 -12.83
C SER A 52 -2.02 10.42 -12.52
N VAL A 53 -0.83 9.98 -12.15
CA VAL A 53 0.29 10.86 -11.76
C VAL A 53 1.59 10.48 -12.44
N THR A 54 2.45 11.48 -12.65
CA THR A 54 3.86 11.30 -13.03
C THR A 54 4.75 11.53 -11.81
N LEU A 55 5.71 10.64 -11.60
CA LEU A 55 6.64 10.67 -10.47
C LEU A 55 8.05 11.01 -10.96
N SER A 56 8.72 11.92 -10.26
CA SER A 56 10.13 12.24 -10.48
C SER A 56 10.78 12.70 -9.18
N GLY A 57 12.11 12.75 -9.12
CA GLY A 57 12.76 13.19 -7.90
C GLY A 57 14.24 12.89 -7.84
N THR A 58 14.80 13.03 -6.64
CA THR A 58 16.19 12.70 -6.32
C THR A 58 16.24 11.92 -5.01
N TYR A 59 17.31 11.16 -4.80
CA TYR A 59 17.53 10.43 -3.58
C TYR A 59 19.02 10.38 -3.21
N ALA A 60 19.27 10.32 -1.91
CA ALA A 60 20.53 9.91 -1.33
C ALA A 60 20.30 8.53 -0.70
N ALA A 61 21.00 7.52 -1.22
CA ALA A 61 20.82 6.12 -0.81
C ALA A 61 20.93 5.97 0.71
N LYS A 62 19.96 5.27 1.31
CA LYS A 62 19.85 5.08 2.77
C LYS A 62 19.85 6.37 3.61
N ALA A 63 19.48 7.52 3.02
CA ALA A 63 19.42 8.79 3.74
C ALA A 63 18.10 9.52 3.50
N SER A 64 17.78 9.85 2.26
CA SER A 64 16.59 10.66 1.94
C SER A 64 16.14 10.48 0.51
N ALA A 65 14.88 10.83 0.25
CA ALA A 65 14.33 10.99 -1.08
C ALA A 65 13.47 12.25 -1.12
N THR A 66 13.60 13.03 -2.19
CA THR A 66 12.67 14.11 -2.51
C THR A 66 11.94 13.72 -3.78
N THR A 67 10.62 13.60 -3.69
CA THR A 67 9.77 13.12 -4.77
C THR A 67 8.71 14.17 -5.11
N SER A 68 8.52 14.37 -6.41
CA SER A 68 7.51 15.23 -7.02
C SER A 68 6.43 14.37 -7.64
N ILE A 69 5.17 14.63 -7.26
CA ILE A 69 3.97 14.08 -7.86
C ILE A 69 3.36 15.17 -8.74
N GLN A 70 3.27 14.90 -10.04
CA GLN A 70 2.67 15.79 -11.02
C GLN A 70 1.32 15.22 -11.47
N TYR A 71 0.28 16.03 -11.35
CA TYR A 71 -1.08 15.71 -11.76
C TYR A 71 -1.36 16.23 -13.18
N SER A 72 -2.35 15.63 -13.84
CA SER A 72 -2.77 15.98 -15.21
C SER A 72 -3.31 17.41 -15.34
N ASN A 73 -3.87 17.96 -14.26
CA ASN A 73 -4.34 19.34 -14.18
C ASN A 73 -3.19 20.37 -14.03
N GLY A 74 -1.93 19.93 -14.05
CA GLY A 74 -0.76 20.79 -13.88
C GLY A 74 -0.35 21.02 -12.42
N SER A 75 -1.16 20.62 -11.44
CA SER A 75 -0.79 20.71 -10.02
C SER A 75 0.39 19.79 -9.70
N LYS A 76 1.25 20.25 -8.79
CA LYS A 76 2.44 19.54 -8.36
C LYS A 76 2.56 19.55 -6.85
N VAL A 77 2.82 18.39 -6.27
CA VAL A 77 3.14 18.22 -4.85
C VAL A 77 4.55 17.68 -4.74
N THR A 78 5.33 18.19 -3.79
CA THR A 78 6.67 17.68 -3.50
C THR A 78 6.75 17.29 -2.03
N PHE A 79 7.30 16.12 -1.75
CA PHE A 79 7.54 15.65 -0.39
C PHE A 79 8.96 15.13 -0.25
N THR A 80 9.47 15.15 0.98
CA THR A 80 10.78 14.61 1.33
C THR A 80 10.60 13.54 2.39
N GLY A 81 11.07 12.33 2.08
CA GLY A 81 11.15 11.22 3.01
C GLY A 81 12.56 11.09 3.58
N LYS A 82 12.65 10.61 4.82
CA LYS A 82 13.90 10.10 5.40
C LYS A 82 13.91 8.59 5.28
N TYR A 83 15.11 8.04 5.14
CA TYR A 83 15.30 6.61 5.20
C TYR A 83 15.01 6.09 6.62
N ASP A 84 14.22 5.03 6.72
CA ASP A 84 13.99 4.29 7.95
C ASP A 84 14.80 2.99 7.91
N ALA A 85 15.71 2.84 8.87
CA ALA A 85 16.57 1.67 9.00
C ALA A 85 15.79 0.39 9.33
N SER A 86 14.54 0.49 9.78
CA SER A 86 13.65 -0.66 9.94
C SER A 86 13.47 -1.41 8.61
N TYR A 87 13.63 -0.73 7.46
CA TYR A 87 13.62 -1.33 6.13
C TYR A 87 14.70 -2.39 5.94
N ASP A 88 15.88 -2.27 6.57
CA ASP A 88 16.95 -3.27 6.41
C ASP A 88 16.73 -4.55 7.24
N THR A 89 15.68 -4.59 8.07
CA THR A 89 15.35 -5.78 8.85
C THR A 89 14.80 -6.88 7.94
N THR A 90 15.28 -8.11 8.10
CA THR A 90 14.78 -9.24 7.31
C THR A 90 13.32 -9.54 7.69
N PRO A 91 12.37 -9.45 6.74
CA PRO A 91 10.98 -9.82 7.00
C PRO A 91 10.87 -11.33 7.23
N THR A 92 10.09 -11.73 8.22
CA THR A 92 9.81 -13.16 8.49
C THR A 92 8.34 -13.47 8.29
N GLN A 93 8.03 -14.70 7.87
CA GLN A 93 6.65 -15.17 7.76
C GLN A 93 5.94 -15.20 9.11
N ALA A 94 6.67 -15.46 10.21
CA ALA A 94 6.13 -15.50 11.56
C ALA A 94 5.56 -14.15 12.01
N THR A 95 6.20 -13.04 11.62
CA THR A 95 5.71 -11.67 11.92
C THR A 95 4.28 -11.47 11.42
N VAL A 96 3.99 -11.93 10.20
CA VAL A 96 2.69 -11.75 9.53
C VAL A 96 1.74 -12.93 9.71
N THR A 97 2.15 -14.01 10.37
CA THR A 97 1.26 -15.14 10.70
C THR A 97 0.35 -14.76 11.87
N GLY A 98 -0.96 -14.95 11.73
CA GLY A 98 -1.96 -14.66 12.76
C GLY A 98 -3.18 -13.92 12.24
N THR A 99 -4.04 -13.48 13.15
CA THR A 99 -5.27 -12.74 12.83
C THR A 99 -5.07 -11.25 13.06
N PHE A 100 -5.41 -10.46 12.06
CA PHE A 100 -5.43 -9.00 12.07
C PHE A 100 -6.87 -8.53 11.97
N LYS A 101 -7.23 -7.56 12.80
CA LYS A 101 -8.53 -6.87 12.75
C LYS A 101 -8.32 -5.39 12.52
N GLY A 102 -9.16 -4.79 11.70
CA GLY A 102 -9.16 -3.35 11.49
C GLY A 102 -10.06 -2.96 10.33
N GLU A 103 -9.64 -1.99 9.55
CA GLU A 103 -10.45 -1.41 8.48
C GLU A 103 -9.81 -1.58 7.11
N SER A 104 -10.65 -1.61 6.08
CA SER A 104 -10.20 -1.46 4.69
C SER A 104 -10.84 -0.24 4.07
N VAL A 105 -10.04 0.53 3.34
CA VAL A 105 -10.51 1.69 2.60
C VAL A 105 -10.33 1.44 1.11
N THR A 106 -11.39 1.72 0.36
CA THR A 106 -11.45 1.57 -1.09
C THR A 106 -12.05 2.83 -1.72
N THR A 107 -12.03 2.90 -3.05
CA THR A 107 -12.71 3.99 -3.78
C THR A 107 -14.22 4.02 -3.57
N TYR A 108 -14.82 2.92 -3.06
CA TYR A 108 -16.25 2.80 -2.81
C TYR A 108 -16.64 3.03 -1.35
N GLY A 109 -15.67 3.32 -0.48
CA GLY A 109 -15.88 3.60 0.93
C GLY A 109 -15.00 2.77 1.86
N THR A 110 -15.28 2.92 3.15
CA THR A 110 -14.56 2.24 4.25
C THR A 110 -15.40 1.09 4.79
N ASP A 111 -14.77 -0.07 4.91
CA ASP A 111 -15.26 -1.19 5.71
C ASP A 111 -14.54 -1.19 7.06
N PRO A 112 -15.21 -0.80 8.16
CA PRO A 112 -14.56 -0.62 9.46
C PRO A 112 -14.27 -1.94 10.20
N SER A 113 -14.70 -3.09 9.66
CA SER A 113 -14.63 -4.38 10.35
C SER A 113 -14.13 -5.51 9.45
N VAL A 114 -12.88 -5.38 9.01
CA VAL A 114 -12.16 -6.40 8.26
C VAL A 114 -11.38 -7.30 9.22
N THR A 115 -11.56 -8.61 9.09
CA THR A 115 -10.73 -9.63 9.74
C THR A 115 -9.95 -10.38 8.67
N MET A 116 -8.63 -10.43 8.83
CA MET A 116 -7.72 -11.16 7.95
C MET A 116 -6.89 -12.13 8.79
N THR A 117 -6.83 -13.40 8.40
CA THR A 117 -5.94 -14.38 9.02
C THR A 117 -4.95 -14.89 7.98
N ALA A 118 -3.66 -14.85 8.32
CA ALA A 118 -2.60 -15.44 7.54
C ALA A 118 -2.03 -16.65 8.29
N ASP A 119 -1.93 -17.79 7.61
CA ASP A 119 -1.32 -18.99 8.18
C ASP A 119 0.22 -18.96 8.10
N ALA A 120 0.86 -20.00 8.63
CA ALA A 120 2.31 -20.13 8.66
C ALA A 120 2.96 -20.27 7.26
N ASN A 121 2.19 -20.60 6.23
CA ASN A 121 2.63 -20.67 4.83
C ASN A 121 2.34 -19.35 4.07
N GLY A 122 1.70 -18.39 4.74
CA GLY A 122 1.29 -17.12 4.17
C GLY A 122 -0.01 -17.18 3.37
N ALA A 123 -0.83 -18.22 3.49
CA ALA A 123 -2.15 -18.23 2.90
C ALA A 123 -3.09 -17.32 3.71
N ILE A 124 -3.81 -16.44 3.02
CA ILE A 124 -4.78 -15.53 3.62
C ILE A 124 -6.19 -16.08 3.46
N THR A 125 -6.96 -15.99 4.55
CA THR A 125 -8.42 -16.02 4.54
C THR A 125 -8.94 -14.82 5.31
N GLY A 126 -10.00 -14.17 4.83
CA GLY A 126 -10.57 -13.05 5.55
C GLY A 126 -11.99 -12.71 5.15
N THR A 127 -12.58 -11.84 5.95
CA THR A 127 -13.95 -11.37 5.80
C THR A 127 -14.03 -9.89 6.14
N GLY A 128 -14.74 -9.13 5.31
CA GLY A 128 -15.30 -7.83 5.62
C GLY A 128 -16.82 -7.89 5.67
N THR A 129 -17.47 -6.73 5.62
CA THR A 129 -18.92 -6.56 5.62
C THR A 129 -19.54 -7.19 4.38
N GLY A 130 -19.99 -8.45 4.49
CA GLY A 130 -20.62 -9.19 3.39
C GLY A 130 -19.67 -9.62 2.26
N CYS A 131 -18.36 -9.51 2.49
CA CYS A 131 -17.32 -9.88 1.53
C CYS A 131 -16.36 -10.90 2.15
N SER A 132 -16.22 -12.06 1.52
CA SER A 132 -15.14 -13.01 1.83
C SER A 132 -13.99 -12.82 0.84
N PHE A 133 -12.75 -12.98 1.29
CA PHE A 133 -11.58 -12.95 0.43
C PHE A 133 -10.54 -13.99 0.86
N THR A 134 -9.71 -14.38 -0.09
CA THR A 134 -8.54 -15.24 0.13
C THR A 134 -7.29 -14.57 -0.43
N GLY A 135 -6.11 -15.12 -0.21
CA GLY A 135 -4.91 -14.50 -0.76
C GLY A 135 -3.61 -15.11 -0.29
N SER A 136 -2.56 -14.32 -0.41
CA SER A 136 -1.25 -14.65 0.14
C SER A 136 -0.51 -13.42 0.66
N ILE A 137 0.33 -13.62 1.67
CA ILE A 137 1.30 -12.65 2.18
C ILE A 137 2.63 -13.34 2.43
N LYS A 138 3.68 -12.86 1.79
CA LYS A 138 5.03 -13.45 1.89
C LYS A 138 6.10 -12.37 2.03
N PRO A 139 7.21 -12.65 2.75
CA PRO A 139 8.39 -11.80 2.75
C PRO A 139 8.79 -11.38 1.33
N HIS A 140 8.97 -10.09 1.11
CA HIS A 140 9.54 -9.58 -0.13
C HIS A 140 11.04 -9.94 -0.19
N ALA A 141 11.60 -10.02 -1.40
CA ALA A 141 13.00 -10.41 -1.59
C ALA A 141 13.99 -9.41 -0.98
N SER A 142 13.60 -8.14 -0.90
CA SER A 142 14.39 -7.08 -0.28
C SER A 142 13.52 -6.21 0.63
N GLY A 143 14.13 -5.64 1.67
CA GLY A 143 13.44 -4.75 2.59
C GLY A 143 12.49 -5.45 3.56
N ASN A 144 12.15 -4.77 4.66
CA ASN A 144 11.15 -5.21 5.62
C ASN A 144 9.73 -4.96 5.10
N VAL A 145 9.38 -5.67 4.04
CA VAL A 145 8.14 -5.52 3.28
C VAL A 145 7.62 -6.91 2.92
N TYR A 146 6.31 -7.02 2.74
CA TYR A 146 5.65 -8.25 2.34
C TYR A 146 4.89 -8.07 1.05
N ASP A 147 5.08 -8.95 0.08
CA ASP A 147 4.22 -8.98 -1.10
C ASP A 147 2.87 -9.59 -0.72
N VAL A 148 1.79 -8.91 -1.13
CA VAL A 148 0.42 -9.31 -0.81
C VAL A 148 -0.39 -9.48 -2.09
N THR A 149 -1.16 -10.57 -2.14
CA THR A 149 -2.23 -10.77 -3.11
C THR A 149 -3.52 -11.04 -2.38
N ILE A 150 -4.60 -10.38 -2.78
CA ILE A 150 -5.96 -10.63 -2.29
C ILE A 150 -6.84 -10.99 -3.48
N ASN A 151 -7.64 -12.03 -3.34
CA ASN A 151 -8.67 -12.46 -4.26
C ASN A 151 -10.02 -12.25 -3.58
N PHE A 152 -10.76 -11.25 -4.05
CA PHE A 152 -12.09 -10.94 -3.56
C PHE A 152 -13.08 -12.00 -4.08
N GLY A 153 -13.91 -12.50 -3.18
CA GLY A 153 -14.99 -13.41 -3.54
C GLY A 153 -16.13 -12.71 -4.28
N THR A 154 -17.27 -13.37 -4.26
CA THR A 154 -18.55 -12.83 -4.77
C THR A 154 -19.25 -11.98 -3.72
N GLY A 155 -20.40 -11.40 -4.07
CA GLY A 155 -21.30 -10.76 -3.11
C GLY A 155 -21.02 -9.26 -2.94
N ALA A 156 -21.01 -8.77 -1.70
CA ALA A 156 -20.89 -7.35 -1.38
C ALA A 156 -19.43 -6.84 -1.36
N CYS A 157 -18.49 -7.60 -1.94
CA CYS A 157 -17.12 -7.14 -2.10
C CYS A 157 -17.06 -5.86 -2.95
N ALA A 158 -16.20 -4.92 -2.56
CA ALA A 158 -15.95 -3.69 -3.32
C ALA A 158 -15.47 -3.98 -4.76
N TYR A 159 -14.73 -5.08 -4.94
CA TYR A 159 -14.19 -5.52 -6.22
C TYR A 159 -14.49 -7.01 -6.44
N PRO A 160 -15.76 -7.40 -6.67
CA PRO A 160 -16.15 -8.81 -6.67
C PRO A 160 -15.46 -9.59 -7.81
N ASN A 161 -15.07 -10.85 -7.53
CA ASN A 161 -14.36 -11.74 -8.46
C ASN A 161 -13.09 -11.14 -9.08
N THR A 162 -12.44 -10.21 -8.37
CA THR A 162 -11.24 -9.52 -8.83
C THR A 162 -10.10 -9.79 -7.85
N SER A 163 -8.86 -9.61 -8.29
CA SER A 163 -7.70 -9.63 -7.41
C SER A 163 -7.13 -8.23 -7.21
N ALA A 164 -6.41 -8.04 -6.11
CA ALA A 164 -5.54 -6.90 -5.88
C ALA A 164 -4.16 -7.39 -5.44
N THR A 165 -3.13 -6.69 -5.89
CA THR A 165 -1.73 -7.00 -5.55
C THR A 165 -1.04 -5.75 -5.03
N GLY A 166 -0.10 -5.92 -4.12
CA GLY A 166 0.64 -4.81 -3.57
C GLY A 166 1.57 -5.26 -2.47
N VAL A 167 1.74 -4.40 -1.48
CA VAL A 167 2.63 -4.69 -0.35
C VAL A 167 2.00 -4.38 0.99
N ALA A 168 2.52 -5.05 2.01
CA ALA A 168 2.27 -4.72 3.40
C ALA A 168 3.57 -4.42 4.15
N VAL A 169 3.46 -3.55 5.14
CA VAL A 169 4.49 -3.27 6.14
C VAL A 169 3.90 -3.46 7.52
N THR A 170 4.74 -3.87 8.47
CA THR A 170 4.36 -4.07 9.87
C THR A 170 5.19 -3.20 10.80
N ASP A 171 4.55 -2.65 11.81
CA ASP A 171 5.19 -1.94 12.91
C ASP A 171 4.60 -2.46 14.23
N GLY A 172 5.36 -3.29 14.95
CA GLY A 172 4.86 -4.04 16.09
C GLY A 172 3.68 -4.93 15.72
N THR A 173 2.51 -4.66 16.29
CA THR A 173 1.26 -5.36 16.00
C THR A 173 0.47 -4.74 14.85
N ALA A 174 0.83 -3.53 14.41
CA ALA A 174 0.15 -2.84 13.33
C ALA A 174 0.60 -3.37 11.97
N MET A 175 -0.34 -3.50 11.04
CA MET A 175 -0.12 -3.83 9.65
C MET A 175 -0.78 -2.76 8.77
N ARG A 176 -0.07 -2.32 7.75
CA ARG A 176 -0.60 -1.46 6.69
C ARG A 176 -0.35 -2.14 5.37
N ALA A 177 -1.38 -2.28 4.54
CA ALA A 177 -1.25 -2.86 3.21
C ALA A 177 -1.85 -1.94 2.16
N GLU A 178 -1.10 -1.69 1.09
CA GLU A 178 -1.53 -0.91 -0.07
C GLU A 178 -1.53 -1.83 -1.29
N LEU A 179 -2.70 -2.06 -1.87
CA LEU A 179 -2.89 -2.93 -3.02
C LEU A 179 -3.63 -2.21 -4.13
N GLN A 180 -3.48 -2.77 -5.33
CA GLN A 180 -4.08 -2.25 -6.56
C GLN A 180 -4.70 -3.40 -7.36
N THR A 181 -5.91 -3.19 -7.85
CA THR A 181 -6.58 -4.10 -8.80
C THR A 181 -6.02 -3.93 -10.21
N PRO A 182 -6.24 -4.89 -11.14
CA PRO A 182 -5.90 -4.73 -12.55
C PRO A 182 -6.53 -3.47 -13.19
N SER A 183 -7.73 -3.08 -12.74
CA SER A 183 -8.44 -1.88 -13.19
C SER A 183 -7.95 -0.58 -12.54
N LYS A 184 -6.86 -0.63 -11.76
CA LYS A 184 -6.25 0.52 -11.09
C LYS A 184 -7.15 1.15 -10.05
N ALA A 185 -7.88 0.31 -9.31
CA ALA A 185 -8.55 0.70 -8.07
C ALA A 185 -7.67 0.36 -6.87
N GLY A 186 -7.69 1.23 -5.85
CA GLY A 186 -6.84 1.12 -4.67
C GLY A 186 -7.55 0.41 -3.53
N VAL A 187 -6.79 -0.41 -2.79
CA VAL A 187 -7.24 -1.07 -1.58
C VAL A 187 -6.22 -0.79 -0.49
N LEU A 188 -6.63 -0.09 0.54
CA LEU A 188 -5.87 0.10 1.77
C LEU A 188 -6.42 -0.83 2.84
N PHE A 189 -5.55 -1.45 3.62
CA PHE A 189 -5.91 -2.14 4.84
C PHE A 189 -5.05 -1.65 5.99
N LEU A 190 -5.69 -1.36 7.12
CA LEU A 190 -5.05 -1.03 8.39
C LEU A 190 -5.54 -2.03 9.42
N GLY A 191 -4.66 -2.87 9.93
CA GLY A 191 -5.01 -3.93 10.87
C GLY A 191 -4.10 -3.94 12.08
N THR A 192 -4.60 -4.48 13.18
CA THR A 192 -3.80 -4.81 14.36
C THR A 192 -3.89 -6.30 14.64
N LYS A 193 -2.73 -6.93 14.83
CA LYS A 193 -2.61 -8.33 15.22
C LYS A 193 -3.26 -8.56 16.59
N GLN A 194 -4.07 -9.62 16.70
CA GLN A 194 -4.77 -10.02 17.91
C GLN A 194 -3.96 -11.02 18.74
#